data_AF-A0A1B6JP71-F1
#
_entry.id   AF-A0A1B6JP71-F1
#
_cell.length_a   1.000
_cell.length_b   1.000
_cell.length_c   1.000
_cell.angle_alpha   90.00
_cell.angle_beta   90.00
_cell.angle_gamma   90.00
#
_symmetry.space_group_name_H-M   'P 1'
#
loop_
_entity.id
_entity.type
_entity.pdbx_description
1 polymer ?
#
loop_
_entity_poly.entity_id
_entity_poly.type
_entity_poly.pdbx_seq_one_letter_code
_entity_poly.pdbx_strand_id
1 'polypeptide(L)'
;LTMDLEYHEKWCGYRPTNCERCAWSGPAKTLKAHVTSNHKLGSNDTNKTCHIISNFRKSYARLQHGQVFWEITRNNPKEKLFSIQLLWVPNGDIVEDVFQMKVEFATKETSYVANTRIKFDPENSLGTENCLIFTKI
;
A
#
# COMPACT_ATOMS: atom_id res chain seq x y z
N LEU A 1 21.95 15.32 -16.54
CA LEU A 1 22.52 15.83 -15.26
C LEU A 1 21.43 16.22 -14.26
N THR A 2 20.61 17.24 -14.50
CA THR A 2 19.49 17.60 -13.56
C THR A 2 18.40 16.51 -13.52
N MET A 3 17.98 16.01 -14.67
CA MET A 3 16.97 14.95 -14.79
C MET A 3 17.42 13.63 -14.13
N ASP A 4 18.72 13.30 -14.15
CA ASP A 4 19.25 12.08 -13.54
C ASP A 4 19.28 12.17 -12.02
N LEU A 5 19.52 13.37 -11.48
CA LEU A 5 19.51 13.61 -10.03
C LEU A 5 18.09 13.60 -9.47
N GLU A 6 17.15 14.28 -10.13
CA GLU A 6 15.72 14.25 -9.74
C GLU A 6 15.16 12.83 -9.81
N TYR A 7 15.53 12.06 -10.84
CA TYR A 7 15.17 10.65 -10.93
C TYR A 7 15.80 9.85 -9.79
N HIS A 8 17.10 10.03 -9.53
CA HIS A 8 17.77 9.34 -8.43
C HIS A 8 17.10 9.61 -7.09
N GLU A 9 16.80 10.86 -6.76
CA GLU A 9 16.20 11.25 -5.48
C GLU A 9 14.82 10.60 -5.27
N LYS A 10 14.01 10.49 -6.32
CA LYS A 10 12.71 9.79 -6.29
C LYS A 10 12.83 8.32 -5.91
N TRP A 11 13.82 7.64 -6.49
CA TRP A 11 14.02 6.18 -6.36
C TRP A 11 15.09 5.80 -5.33
N CYS A 12 15.69 6.78 -4.67
CA CYS A 12 16.86 6.58 -3.82
C CYS A 12 16.55 5.61 -2.67
N GLY A 13 17.13 4.41 -2.70
CA GLY A 13 16.98 3.43 -1.61
C GLY A 13 17.57 3.89 -0.27
N TYR A 14 18.36 4.97 -0.25
CA TYR A 14 18.91 5.56 0.97
C TYR A 14 18.02 6.63 1.58
N ARG A 15 16.94 7.03 0.89
CA ARG A 15 16.00 8.02 1.43
C ARG A 15 15.44 7.54 2.78
N PRO A 16 15.34 8.41 3.78
CA PRO A 16 14.70 8.07 5.05
C PRO A 16 13.24 7.65 4.82
N THR A 17 12.84 6.56 5.46
CA THR A 17 11.46 6.09 5.46
C THR A 17 11.06 5.62 6.85
N ASN A 18 9.76 5.65 7.12
CA ASN A 18 9.17 5.22 8.38
C ASN A 18 8.39 3.92 8.18
N CYS A 19 8.33 3.10 9.23
CA CYS A 19 7.46 1.95 9.26
C CYS A 19 6.02 2.37 9.62
N GLU A 20 5.01 1.95 8.85
CA GLU A 20 3.59 2.25 9.12
C GLU A 20 3.03 1.56 10.38
N ARG A 21 3.83 0.70 11.04
CA ARG A 21 3.37 -0.17 12.14
C ARG A 21 4.11 -0.02 13.45
N CYS A 22 5.27 0.62 13.45
CA CYS A 22 6.05 0.87 14.66
C CYS A 22 6.92 2.11 14.49
N ALA A 23 7.59 2.53 15.55
CA ALA A 23 8.45 3.72 15.56
C ALA A 23 9.78 3.55 14.80
N TRP A 24 9.97 2.46 14.05
CA TRP A 24 11.19 2.25 13.29
C TRP A 24 11.29 3.25 12.12
N SER A 25 12.48 3.81 11.94
CA SER A 25 12.85 4.62 10.80
C SER A 25 14.24 4.20 10.30
N GLY A 26 14.47 4.34 8.99
CA GLY A 26 15.74 3.97 8.38
C GLY A 26 15.71 4.12 6.86
N PRO A 27 16.78 3.69 6.17
CA PRO A 27 16.84 3.72 4.72
C PRO A 27 15.73 2.86 4.06
N ALA A 28 15.10 3.35 3.00
CA ALA A 28 14.05 2.61 2.29
C ALA A 28 14.47 1.19 1.86
N LYS A 29 15.72 1.00 1.44
CA LYS A 29 16.27 -0.30 1.06
C LYS A 29 16.29 -1.33 2.19
N THR A 30 16.32 -0.92 3.46
CA THR A 30 16.32 -1.83 4.62
C THR A 30 14.91 -2.11 5.14
N LEU A 31 13.89 -1.39 4.65
CA LEU A 31 12.51 -1.55 5.11
C LEU A 31 11.99 -2.98 4.91
N LYS A 32 12.26 -3.60 3.75
CA LYS A 32 11.85 -4.99 3.48
C LYS A 32 12.38 -5.96 4.53
N ALA A 33 13.66 -5.85 4.88
CA ALA A 33 14.28 -6.68 5.91
C ALA A 33 13.65 -6.40 7.28
N HIS A 34 13.47 -5.13 7.63
CA HIS A 34 12.78 -4.74 8.86
C HIS A 34 11.39 -5.37 8.95
N VAL A 35 10.54 -5.21 7.93
CA VAL A 35 9.16 -5.69 8.01
C VAL A 35 9.09 -7.20 8.04
N THR A 36 9.94 -7.91 7.31
CA THR A 36 9.93 -9.38 7.28
C THR A 36 10.38 -9.97 8.63
N SER A 37 11.38 -9.37 9.27
CA SER A 37 11.92 -9.88 10.54
C SER A 37 11.10 -9.49 11.76
N ASN A 38 10.50 -8.29 11.77
CA ASN A 38 9.86 -7.73 12.95
C ASN A 38 8.33 -7.82 12.90
N HIS A 39 7.76 -7.89 11.68
CA HIS A 39 6.33 -8.03 11.49
C HIS A 39 6.08 -9.35 10.77
N LYS A 40 5.43 -10.33 11.44
CA LYS A 40 5.04 -11.64 10.87
C LYS A 40 4.01 -11.55 9.71
N LEU A 41 3.92 -10.40 9.06
CA LEU A 41 2.90 -10.00 8.09
C LEU A 41 3.49 -9.46 6.79
N GLY A 42 4.82 -9.50 6.61
CA GLY A 42 5.42 -9.39 5.29
C GLY A 42 5.07 -10.63 4.49
N SER A 43 4.13 -10.50 3.56
CA SER A 43 3.67 -11.62 2.72
C SER A 43 3.81 -11.27 1.25
N ASN A 44 4.23 -12.27 0.46
CA ASN A 44 4.13 -12.24 -0.99
C ASN A 44 2.72 -12.66 -1.47
N ASP A 45 1.88 -13.18 -0.56
CA ASP A 45 0.49 -13.48 -0.89
C ASP A 45 -0.25 -12.17 -1.19
N THR A 46 -0.80 -12.10 -2.39
CA THR A 46 -1.57 -10.95 -2.88
C THR A 46 -3.05 -11.09 -2.55
N ASN A 47 -3.52 -12.30 -2.23
CA ASN A 47 -4.91 -12.55 -1.88
C ASN A 47 -5.12 -12.38 -0.38
N LYS A 48 -6.26 -11.79 -0.01
CA LYS A 48 -6.62 -11.66 1.40
C LYS A 48 -8.09 -11.42 1.57
N THR A 49 -8.63 -12.10 2.57
CA THR A 49 -9.99 -11.89 3.04
C THR A 49 -9.95 -11.21 4.40
N CYS A 50 -10.78 -10.18 4.59
CA CYS A 50 -10.99 -9.58 5.90
C CYS A 50 -12.49 -9.45 6.18
N HIS A 51 -12.86 -9.62 7.44
CA HIS A 51 -14.22 -9.39 7.90
C HIS A 51 -14.35 -7.96 8.43
N ILE A 52 -15.34 -7.23 7.93
CA ILE A 52 -15.59 -5.83 8.29
C ILE A 52 -16.62 -5.83 9.43
N ILE A 53 -16.16 -5.79 10.68
CA ILE A 53 -17.02 -5.96 11.86
C ILE A 53 -17.16 -4.65 12.67
N SER A 54 -16.22 -3.72 12.53
CA SER A 54 -16.17 -2.50 13.35
C SER A 54 -15.31 -1.40 12.72
N ASN A 55 -15.22 -0.23 13.37
CA ASN A 55 -14.27 0.81 13.01
C ASN A 55 -12.83 0.27 13.14
N PHE A 56 -12.02 0.38 12.08
CA PHE A 56 -10.61 0.00 12.14
C PHE A 56 -9.76 0.74 11.10
N ARG A 57 -8.47 0.88 11.42
CA ARG A 57 -7.38 1.13 10.46
C ARG A 57 -6.35 0.02 10.62
N LYS A 58 -6.06 -0.72 9.56
CA LYS A 58 -5.03 -1.75 9.55
C LYS A 58 -4.06 -1.51 8.40
N SER A 59 -2.78 -1.73 8.68
CA SER A 59 -1.70 -1.61 7.70
C SER A 59 -0.97 -2.94 7.56
N TYR A 60 -0.71 -3.35 6.33
CA TYR A 60 -0.01 -4.59 5.98
C TYR A 60 1.10 -4.31 4.98
N ALA A 61 2.24 -5.00 5.13
CA ALA A 61 3.32 -4.93 4.17
C ALA A 61 3.12 -6.01 3.10
N ARG A 62 2.85 -5.60 1.87
CA ARG A 62 2.90 -6.46 0.69
C ARG A 62 4.31 -6.38 0.10
N LEU A 63 4.87 -7.53 -0.18
CA LEU A 63 6.21 -7.64 -0.76
C LEU A 63 6.07 -8.12 -2.21
N GLN A 64 6.35 -7.23 -3.16
CA GLN A 64 6.27 -7.54 -4.60
C GLN A 64 7.49 -6.95 -5.30
N HIS A 65 8.05 -7.69 -6.27
CA HIS A 65 9.21 -7.26 -7.07
C HIS A 65 10.41 -6.74 -6.23
N GLY A 66 10.61 -7.30 -5.03
CA GLY A 66 11.69 -6.86 -4.13
C GLY A 66 11.39 -5.61 -3.30
N GLN A 67 10.21 -5.03 -3.45
CA GLN A 67 9.80 -3.76 -2.85
C GLN A 67 8.71 -3.93 -1.80
N VAL A 68 8.46 -2.87 -1.04
CA VAL A 68 7.44 -2.83 0.01
C VAL A 68 6.29 -1.93 -0.43
N PHE A 69 5.07 -2.46 -0.31
CA PHE A 69 3.84 -1.73 -0.50
C PHE A 69 3.02 -1.79 0.80
N TRP A 70 2.64 -0.64 1.34
CA TRP A 70 1.75 -0.56 2.48
C TRP A 70 0.30 -0.60 2.00
N GLU A 71 -0.38 -1.71 2.28
CA GLU A 71 -1.83 -1.80 2.18
C GLU A 71 -2.46 -1.25 3.45
N ILE A 72 -3.12 -0.11 3.35
CA ILE A 72 -3.83 0.54 4.44
C ILE A 72 -5.33 0.38 4.18
N THR A 73 -5.98 -0.45 4.99
CA THR A 73 -7.42 -0.63 4.98
C THR A 73 -8.04 0.18 6.11
N ARG A 74 -9.03 1.02 5.79
CA ARG A 74 -9.78 1.82 6.76
C ARG A 74 -11.26 1.53 6.60
N ASN A 75 -11.93 1.29 7.72
CA ASN A 75 -13.38 1.23 7.79
C ASN A 75 -13.84 2.20 8.87
N ASN A 76 -14.64 3.20 8.49
CA ASN A 76 -15.32 4.10 9.40
C ASN A 76 -16.83 4.00 9.20
N PRO A 77 -17.53 3.20 10.02
CA PRO A 77 -18.99 3.04 9.91
C PRO A 77 -19.76 4.34 10.12
N LYS A 78 -19.26 5.28 10.93
CA LYS A 78 -19.94 6.57 11.21
C LYS A 78 -19.96 7.44 9.97
N GLU A 79 -18.84 7.49 9.26
CA GLU A 79 -18.68 8.22 7.99
C GLU A 79 -19.16 7.41 6.78
N LYS A 80 -19.64 6.18 7.00
CA LYS A 80 -20.03 5.22 5.94
C LYS A 80 -18.92 5.05 4.89
N LEU A 81 -17.67 5.04 5.35
CA LEU A 81 -16.48 5.04 4.51
C LEU A 81 -15.73 3.72 4.68
N PHE A 82 -15.55 2.98 3.59
CA PHE A 82 -14.56 1.93 3.52
C PHE A 82 -13.52 2.28 2.45
N SER A 83 -12.24 2.15 2.78
CA SER A 83 -11.16 2.42 1.83
C SER A 83 -10.03 1.41 1.94
N ILE A 84 -9.44 1.11 0.78
CA ILE A 84 -8.18 0.37 0.66
C ILE A 84 -7.24 1.27 -0.13
N GLN A 85 -6.10 1.59 0.47
CA GLN A 85 -5.04 2.38 -0.12
C GLN A 85 -3.78 1.54 -0.20
N LEU A 86 -3.06 1.63 -1.32
CA LEU A 86 -1.72 1.07 -1.47
C LEU A 86 -0.71 2.21 -1.56
N LEU A 87 0.29 2.20 -0.67
CA LEU A 87 1.41 3.15 -0.70
C LEU A 87 2.69 2.40 -1.03
N TRP A 88 3.33 2.77 -2.13
CA TRP A 88 4.63 2.21 -2.50
C TRP A 88 5.76 2.93 -1.75
N VAL A 89 6.73 2.15 -1.29
CA VAL A 89 8.01 2.68 -0.82
C VAL A 89 9.09 2.40 -1.88
N PRO A 90 9.36 3.35 -2.80
CA PRO A 90 10.52 3.33 -3.66
C PRO A 90 11.81 3.00 -2.92
N ASN A 91 12.58 2.06 -3.45
CA ASN A 91 13.84 1.61 -2.86
C ASN A 91 14.93 1.19 -3.87
N GLY A 92 14.82 1.66 -5.12
CA GLY A 92 15.72 1.33 -6.23
C GLY A 92 14.98 1.35 -7.56
N ASP A 93 15.58 0.74 -8.59
CA ASP A 93 15.01 0.67 -9.93
C ASP A 93 13.65 0.00 -9.96
N ILE A 94 12.79 0.49 -10.84
CA ILE A 94 11.45 -0.04 -11.07
C ILE A 94 11.52 -1.08 -12.17
N VAL A 95 10.95 -2.25 -11.92
CA VAL A 95 10.70 -3.24 -12.96
C VAL A 95 9.32 -3.04 -13.58
N GLU A 96 8.33 -2.65 -12.76
CA GLU A 96 6.96 -2.36 -13.19
C GLU A 96 6.36 -1.25 -12.30
N ASP A 97 5.76 -0.22 -12.92
CA ASP A 97 5.18 0.96 -12.25
C ASP A 97 3.64 0.92 -12.21
N VAL A 98 3.06 -0.13 -12.78
CA VAL A 98 1.62 -0.32 -12.98
C VAL A 98 1.19 -1.65 -12.39
N PHE A 99 0.19 -1.61 -11.52
CA PHE A 99 -0.36 -2.78 -10.85
C PHE A 99 -1.88 -2.82 -11.02
N GLN A 100 -2.46 -4.00 -10.85
CA GLN A 100 -3.91 -4.17 -10.79
C GLN A 100 -4.32 -4.54 -9.38
N MET A 101 -5.29 -3.80 -8.83
CA MET A 101 -5.94 -4.15 -7.57
C MET A 101 -7.38 -4.57 -7.86
N LYS A 102 -7.73 -5.77 -7.40
CA LYS A 102 -9.10 -6.29 -7.37
C LYS A 102 -9.55 -6.36 -5.92
N VAL A 103 -10.74 -5.82 -5.64
CA VAL A 103 -11.39 -5.92 -4.34
C VAL A 103 -12.78 -6.49 -4.53
N GLU A 104 -13.09 -7.53 -3.76
CA GLU A 104 -14.40 -8.17 -3.76
C GLU A 104 -15.07 -8.01 -2.40
N PHE A 105 -16.30 -7.52 -2.42
CA PHE A 105 -17.19 -7.47 -1.26
C PHE A 105 -18.23 -8.54 -1.43
N ALA A 106 -18.13 -9.59 -0.62
CA ALA A 106 -19.13 -10.64 -0.57
C ALA A 106 -19.99 -10.49 0.68
N THR A 107 -21.30 -10.46 0.48
CA THR A 107 -22.31 -10.69 1.53
C THR A 107 -22.94 -12.07 1.32
N LYS A 108 -23.87 -12.47 2.18
CA LYS A 108 -24.60 -13.74 1.98
C LYS A 108 -25.46 -13.73 0.71
N GLU A 109 -25.89 -12.55 0.26
CA GLU A 109 -26.92 -12.39 -0.78
C GLU A 109 -26.36 -11.83 -2.08
N THR A 110 -25.27 -11.07 -2.01
CA THR A 110 -24.70 -10.32 -3.13
C THR A 110 -23.18 -10.26 -3.07
N SER A 111 -22.54 -10.22 -4.23
CA SER A 111 -21.11 -9.96 -4.38
C SER A 111 -20.89 -8.75 -5.29
N TYR A 112 -20.02 -7.83 -4.88
CA TYR A 112 -19.59 -6.71 -5.68
C TYR A 112 -18.09 -6.79 -5.92
N VAL A 113 -17.65 -6.56 -7.16
CA VAL A 113 -16.23 -6.55 -7.52
C VAL A 113 -15.85 -5.18 -8.06
N ALA A 114 -14.82 -4.58 -7.47
CA ALA A 114 -14.16 -3.39 -7.98
C ALA A 114 -12.76 -3.75 -8.47
N ASN A 115 -12.40 -3.26 -9.65
CA ASN A 115 -11.05 -3.37 -10.19
C ASN A 115 -10.51 -1.96 -10.42
N THR A 116 -9.24 -1.73 -10.10
CA THR A 116 -8.56 -0.49 -10.43
C THR A 116 -7.13 -0.75 -10.87
N ARG A 117 -6.64 0.11 -11.76
CA ARG A 117 -5.24 0.19 -12.13
C ARG A 117 -4.56 1.17 -11.18
N ILE A 118 -3.52 0.69 -10.55
CA ILE A 118 -2.69 1.43 -9.62
C ILE A 118 -1.44 1.81 -10.38
N LYS A 119 -1.31 3.11 -10.70
CA LYS A 119 -0.04 3.64 -11.20
C LYS A 119 0.62 4.33 -10.03
N PHE A 120 1.84 3.94 -9.72
CA PHE A 120 2.52 4.58 -8.63
C PHE A 120 3.40 5.71 -9.13
N ASP A 121 3.11 6.90 -8.63
CA ASP A 121 3.92 8.09 -8.83
C ASP A 121 4.56 8.48 -7.48
N PRO A 122 5.90 8.50 -7.36
CA PRO A 122 6.60 8.91 -6.15
C PRO A 122 6.29 10.33 -5.70
N GLU A 123 5.93 11.22 -6.64
CA GLU A 123 5.62 12.63 -6.36
C GLU A 123 4.19 12.80 -5.86
N ASN A 124 3.36 11.79 -6.06
CA ASN A 124 1.92 11.86 -5.89
C ASN A 124 1.43 10.97 -4.75
N SER A 125 2.28 10.77 -3.72
CA SER A 125 1.93 10.06 -2.47
C SER A 125 0.86 10.78 -1.62
N LEU A 126 0.20 11.81 -2.16
CA LEU A 126 -0.93 12.49 -1.53
C LEU A 126 -2.11 11.53 -1.45
N GLY A 127 -2.76 11.51 -0.28
CA GLY A 127 -3.55 10.39 0.25
C GLY A 127 -4.84 10.00 -0.48
N THR A 128 -5.07 10.45 -1.72
CA THR A 128 -6.26 10.17 -2.53
C THR A 128 -5.97 9.27 -3.73
N GLU A 129 -4.71 9.14 -4.17
CA GLU A 129 -4.35 8.25 -5.28
C GLU A 129 -4.15 6.80 -4.81
N ASN A 130 -4.31 5.85 -5.74
CA ASN A 130 -4.19 4.40 -5.47
C ASN A 130 -5.10 3.92 -4.32
N CYS A 131 -6.27 4.54 -4.23
CA CYS A 131 -7.28 4.29 -3.21
C CYS A 131 -8.59 3.86 -3.87
N LEU A 132 -9.18 2.78 -3.37
CA LEU A 132 -10.57 2.46 -3.65
C LEU A 132 -11.40 2.92 -2.46
N ILE A 133 -12.36 3.82 -2.72
CA ILE A 133 -13.28 4.35 -1.71
C ILE A 133 -14.68 3.83 -2.03
N PHE A 134 -15.31 3.24 -1.02
CA PHE A 134 -16.68 2.77 -1.09
C PHE A 134 -17.50 3.59 -0.11
N THR A 135 -18.48 4.32 -0.66
CA THR A 135 -19.47 5.07 0.08
C THR A 135 -20.84 4.47 -0.21
N LYS A 136 -21.70 4.44 0.81
CA LYS A 136 -23.11 4.11 0.61
C LYS A 136 -23.81 5.37 0.08
N ILE A 137 -24.29 5.30 -1.16
CA ILE A 137 -25.17 6.31 -1.78
C ILE A 137 -26.51 6.34 -1.04
#